data_AF-A0A8S1SFT4-F1
#
_entry.id   AF-A0A8S1SFT4-F1
#
_cell.length_a   1.000
_cell.length_b   1.000
_cell.length_c   1.000
_cell.angle_alpha   90.00
_cell.angle_beta   90.00
_cell.angle_gamma   90.00
#
_symmetry.space_group_name_H-M   'P 1'
#
loop_
_entity.id
_entity.type
_entity.pdbx_description
1 polymer ?
#
loop_
_entity_poly.entity_id
_entity_poly.type
_entity_poly.pdbx_seq_one_letter_code
_entity_poly.pdbx_strand_id
1 'polypeptide(L)'
;MLMLSLVQSQINDCQIQQTDCSDNYDPVCGLNIANAPIQTFVNFCYACKASQVVKYIQGDCKKQENDTKTDPPSTSIGVDNNTNLSTSGNYTQMISCTNPRPSLCDNSLKSICGLFDSTTKCCGQNCLQQFSNQCLACRNSSIHSYFFGNCSDYKPQTPTVIQCNIQSQKNCELKEQITVCGFLDETAICQNPPCLQPFDNKCEPCQQSNITSYFVGDCNQYQKLFFNAEQQVNSFVANYQYCQAQRPQQCDQEYIQTCGVLKSCNGSGCERTYDNPCNACQNIEIEGYYTGECVNNYVPLISMFIIILLIQ
;
A
#
# COMPACT_ATOMS: atom_id res chain seq x y z
N MET A 1 25.97 -49.35 -7.13
CA MET A 1 26.37 -48.17 -6.35
C MET A 1 25.70 -46.96 -6.99
N LEU A 2 24.47 -46.64 -6.59
CA LEU A 2 23.74 -45.47 -7.07
C LEU A 2 24.14 -44.29 -6.17
N MET A 3 24.98 -43.40 -6.69
CA MET A 3 25.33 -42.13 -6.03
C MET A 3 24.11 -41.21 -6.13
N LEU A 4 23.28 -41.18 -5.08
CA LEU A 4 22.31 -40.10 -4.88
C LEU A 4 23.09 -38.83 -4.52
N SER A 5 23.38 -38.01 -5.51
CA SER A 5 23.86 -36.65 -5.32
C SER A 5 22.75 -35.81 -4.68
N LEU A 6 22.83 -35.61 -3.37
CA LEU A 6 22.01 -34.62 -2.66
C LEU A 6 22.36 -33.24 -3.22
N VAL A 7 21.49 -32.71 -4.08
CA VAL A 7 21.58 -31.32 -4.54
C VAL A 7 21.20 -30.43 -3.36
N GLN A 8 22.20 -30.01 -2.58
CA GLN A 8 21.99 -28.97 -1.58
C GLN A 8 21.71 -27.67 -2.31
N SER A 9 20.47 -27.19 -2.20
CA SER A 9 20.11 -25.90 -2.76
C SER A 9 20.86 -24.80 -2.01
N GLN A 10 21.78 -24.11 -2.70
CA GLN A 10 22.57 -23.05 -2.10
C GLN A 10 21.74 -21.76 -2.05
N ILE A 11 21.55 -21.22 -0.85
CA ILE A 11 20.98 -19.89 -0.63
C ILE A 11 22.07 -18.87 -0.89
N ASN A 12 21.81 -17.90 -1.76
CA ASN A 12 22.75 -16.84 -2.13
C ASN A 12 22.25 -15.50 -1.60
N ASP A 13 23.15 -14.67 -1.06
CA ASP A 13 22.82 -13.30 -0.66
C ASP A 13 22.71 -12.39 -1.89
N CYS A 14 21.80 -11.42 -1.81
CA CYS A 14 21.65 -10.44 -2.88
C CYS A 14 22.78 -9.41 -2.88
N GLN A 15 23.54 -9.37 -3.97
CA GLN A 15 24.56 -8.36 -4.24
C GLN A 15 24.37 -7.81 -5.65
N ILE A 16 23.84 -6.60 -5.77
CA ILE A 16 23.73 -5.95 -7.09
C ILE A 16 24.97 -5.09 -7.31
N GLN A 17 25.73 -5.42 -8.35
CA GLN A 17 26.83 -4.59 -8.84
C GLN A 17 26.50 -3.87 -10.16
N GLN A 18 25.38 -4.21 -10.81
CA GLN A 18 25.02 -3.71 -12.14
C GLN A 18 23.74 -2.86 -12.10
N THR A 19 23.75 -1.76 -12.85
CA THR A 19 22.59 -0.85 -12.99
C THR A 19 21.48 -1.46 -13.82
N ASP A 20 21.78 -2.35 -14.76
CA ASP A 20 20.83 -2.96 -15.69
C ASP A 20 20.83 -4.48 -15.53
N CYS A 21 19.65 -5.10 -15.69
CA CYS A 21 19.51 -6.55 -15.60
C CYS A 21 19.42 -7.14 -17.01
N SER A 22 20.07 -8.29 -17.23
CA SER A 22 19.89 -9.06 -18.46
C SER A 22 18.48 -9.63 -18.54
N ASP A 23 17.91 -9.72 -19.75
CA ASP A 23 16.61 -10.34 -19.99
C ASP A 23 16.68 -11.87 -20.18
N ASN A 24 17.86 -12.46 -19.98
CA ASN A 24 18.01 -13.91 -19.98
C ASN A 24 17.19 -14.53 -18.84
N TYR A 25 16.43 -15.57 -19.18
CA TYR A 25 15.59 -16.32 -18.25
C TYR A 25 16.43 -17.40 -17.55
N ASP A 26 16.82 -17.13 -16.30
CA ASP A 26 17.54 -18.03 -15.38
C ASP A 26 16.88 -17.90 -13.99
N PRO A 27 15.70 -18.54 -13.79
CA PRO A 27 14.78 -18.14 -12.74
C PRO A 27 15.34 -18.38 -11.35
N VAL A 28 15.03 -17.48 -10.41
CA VAL A 28 15.39 -17.64 -9.00
C VAL A 28 14.19 -17.39 -8.09
N CYS A 29 14.18 -18.02 -6.93
CA CYS A 29 13.22 -17.80 -5.87
C CYS A 29 13.78 -16.77 -4.89
N GLY A 30 13.19 -15.57 -4.86
CA GLY A 30 13.61 -14.52 -3.93
C GLY A 30 13.06 -14.77 -2.52
N LEU A 31 13.89 -14.53 -1.51
CA LEU A 31 13.61 -14.73 -0.10
C LEU A 31 13.68 -13.41 0.67
N ASN A 32 12.83 -13.26 1.68
CA ASN A 32 12.89 -12.14 2.62
C ASN A 32 13.93 -12.37 3.74
N ILE A 33 14.01 -11.46 4.70
CA ILE A 33 14.93 -11.55 5.86
C ILE A 33 14.69 -12.76 6.77
N ALA A 34 13.47 -13.31 6.76
CA ALA A 34 13.15 -14.55 7.47
C ALA A 34 13.44 -15.82 6.62
N ASN A 35 14.12 -15.67 5.48
CA ASN A 35 14.31 -16.71 4.46
C ASN A 35 13.01 -17.30 3.91
N ALA A 36 11.86 -16.62 4.07
CA ALA A 36 10.60 -17.08 3.52
C ALA A 36 10.53 -16.76 2.02
N PRO A 37 10.11 -17.72 1.17
CA PRO A 37 9.98 -17.50 -0.26
C PRO A 37 8.89 -16.46 -0.54
N ILE A 38 9.23 -15.47 -1.36
CA ILE A 38 8.32 -14.38 -1.74
C ILE A 38 7.71 -14.68 -3.10
N GLN A 39 8.57 -14.81 -4.13
CA GLN A 39 8.17 -15.04 -5.51
C GLN A 39 9.35 -15.48 -6.39
N THR A 40 9.02 -16.07 -7.53
CA THR A 40 9.97 -16.34 -8.61
C THR A 40 10.29 -15.05 -9.37
N PHE A 41 11.56 -14.89 -9.75
CA PHE A 41 12.05 -13.82 -10.61
C PHE A 41 12.71 -14.40 -11.86
N VAL A 42 12.71 -13.63 -12.95
CA VAL A 42 13.30 -14.00 -14.25
C VAL A 42 14.78 -14.39 -14.10
N ASN A 43 15.50 -13.65 -13.24
CA ASN A 43 16.85 -13.98 -12.82
C ASN A 43 17.21 -13.28 -11.50
N PHE A 44 18.38 -13.61 -10.97
CA PHE A 44 18.88 -13.08 -9.71
C PHE A 44 19.00 -11.55 -9.69
N CYS A 45 19.31 -10.90 -10.82
CA CYS A 45 19.42 -9.44 -10.86
C CYS A 45 18.05 -8.79 -10.57
N TYR A 46 16.99 -9.27 -11.23
CA TYR A 46 15.63 -8.81 -10.97
C TYR A 46 15.16 -9.14 -9.56
N ALA A 47 15.53 -10.31 -9.02
CA ALA A 47 15.23 -10.67 -7.64
C ALA A 47 15.84 -9.67 -6.66
N CYS A 48 17.13 -9.41 -6.79
CA CYS A 48 17.85 -8.56 -5.86
C CYS A 48 17.49 -7.08 -5.97
N LYS A 49 16.88 -6.63 -7.08
CA LYS A 49 16.38 -5.26 -7.22
C LYS A 49 15.05 -5.05 -6.50
N ALA A 50 14.32 -6.11 -6.18
CA ALA A 50 13.08 -6.02 -5.44
C ALA A 50 13.39 -5.70 -3.97
N SER A 51 12.77 -4.63 -3.43
CA SER A 51 13.06 -4.09 -2.09
C SER A 51 12.82 -5.08 -0.93
N GLN A 52 12.05 -6.14 -1.16
CA GLN A 52 11.70 -7.13 -0.15
C GLN A 52 12.60 -8.38 -0.19
N VAL A 53 13.47 -8.52 -1.21
CA VAL A 53 14.33 -9.68 -1.41
C VAL A 53 15.74 -9.39 -0.88
N VAL A 54 16.20 -10.20 0.04
CA VAL A 54 17.58 -10.10 0.59
C VAL A 54 18.46 -11.28 0.21
N LYS A 55 17.84 -12.40 -0.18
CA LYS A 55 18.50 -13.64 -0.60
C LYS A 55 17.73 -14.27 -1.75
N TYR A 56 18.34 -15.21 -2.44
CA TYR A 56 17.67 -16.00 -3.46
C TYR A 56 18.16 -17.44 -3.50
N ILE A 57 17.34 -18.31 -4.07
CA ILE A 57 17.66 -19.71 -4.37
C ILE A 57 17.49 -19.91 -5.88
N GLN A 58 18.37 -20.66 -6.52
CA GLN A 58 18.22 -20.98 -7.94
C GLN A 58 16.96 -21.82 -8.21
N GLY A 59 16.24 -21.49 -9.29
CA GLY A 59 14.96 -22.09 -9.67
C GLY A 59 13.72 -21.35 -9.17
N ASP A 60 12.54 -21.80 -9.60
CA ASP A 60 11.26 -21.18 -9.23
C ASP A 60 10.94 -21.37 -7.72
N CYS A 61 10.21 -20.42 -7.13
CA CYS A 61 9.55 -20.60 -5.83
C CYS A 61 8.41 -21.61 -5.96
N LYS A 62 8.74 -22.90 -6.09
CA LYS A 62 7.74 -23.94 -5.81
C LYS A 62 7.42 -23.84 -4.33
N LYS A 63 6.13 -23.74 -3.99
CA LYS A 63 5.67 -23.87 -2.61
C LYS A 63 6.31 -25.13 -2.04
N GLN A 64 7.20 -25.00 -1.06
CA GLN A 64 7.71 -26.13 -0.27
C GLN A 64 6.60 -26.67 0.65
N GLU A 65 5.38 -26.79 0.14
CA GLU A 65 4.33 -27.57 0.76
C GLU A 65 4.57 -29.02 0.29
N ASN A 66 5.29 -29.81 1.10
CA ASN A 66 5.24 -31.28 1.20
C ASN A 66 6.46 -32.16 0.86
N ASP A 67 7.69 -31.65 0.76
CA ASP A 67 8.85 -32.57 0.60
C ASP A 67 9.32 -33.28 1.90
N THR A 68 8.52 -33.27 2.97
CA THR A 68 8.79 -34.04 4.21
C THR A 68 7.94 -35.30 4.38
N LYS A 69 7.18 -35.75 3.36
CA LYS A 69 6.57 -37.10 3.40
C LYS A 69 7.26 -38.04 2.42
N THR A 70 8.12 -38.88 2.98
CA THR A 70 8.67 -40.08 2.35
C THR A 70 7.54 -41.07 2.09
N ASP A 71 6.95 -41.04 0.90
CA ASP A 71 6.05 -42.11 0.44
C ASP A 71 6.83 -43.20 -0.32
N PRO A 72 6.45 -44.49 -0.17
CA PRO A 72 7.13 -45.63 -0.78
C PRO A 72 6.93 -45.70 -2.32
N PRO A 73 7.80 -46.44 -3.04
CA PRO A 73 7.86 -46.39 -4.50
C PRO A 73 6.63 -47.04 -5.12
N SER A 74 5.87 -46.26 -5.89
CA SER A 74 4.81 -46.76 -6.75
C SER A 74 5.10 -46.47 -8.21
N THR A 75 4.90 -47.51 -9.00
CA THR A 75 5.22 -47.66 -10.42
C THR A 75 4.11 -47.09 -11.30
N SER A 76 4.53 -46.60 -12.47
CA SER A 76 3.86 -46.61 -13.78
C SER A 76 3.06 -45.40 -14.31
N ILE A 77 3.64 -44.85 -15.40
CA ILE A 77 3.11 -44.65 -16.77
C ILE A 77 1.75 -43.94 -16.93
N GLY A 78 1.80 -42.73 -17.48
CA GLY A 78 0.68 -42.04 -18.12
C GLY A 78 1.15 -40.74 -18.78
N VAL A 79 1.23 -40.74 -20.11
CA VAL A 79 1.65 -39.63 -20.98
C VAL A 79 0.47 -38.68 -21.16
N ASP A 80 0.66 -37.40 -20.81
CA ASP A 80 -0.13 -36.29 -21.36
C ASP A 80 0.78 -35.08 -21.61
N ASN A 81 1.06 -34.83 -22.89
CA ASN A 81 1.81 -33.67 -23.38
C ASN A 81 0.87 -32.47 -23.49
N ASN A 82 0.79 -31.66 -22.43
CA ASN A 82 0.45 -30.24 -22.55
C ASN A 82 1.01 -29.48 -21.34
N THR A 83 2.33 -29.33 -21.32
CA THR A 83 3.03 -28.46 -20.38
C THR A 83 2.80 -27.01 -20.80
N ASN A 84 1.64 -26.47 -20.40
CA ASN A 84 1.49 -25.03 -20.26
C ASN A 84 2.51 -24.58 -19.22
N LEU A 85 3.65 -24.10 -19.72
CA LEU A 85 4.74 -23.54 -18.92
C LEU A 85 4.20 -22.25 -18.29
N SER A 86 3.60 -22.39 -17.12
CA SER A 86 3.10 -21.28 -16.31
C SER A 86 4.31 -20.55 -15.73
N THR A 87 4.91 -19.68 -16.52
CA THR A 87 5.92 -18.74 -16.08
C THR A 87 5.26 -17.80 -15.08
N SER A 88 5.51 -18.04 -13.78
CA SER A 88 5.19 -17.11 -12.70
C SER A 88 6.00 -15.83 -12.94
N GLY A 89 5.37 -14.87 -13.59
CA GLY A 89 6.02 -13.64 -14.03
C GLY A 89 6.20 -12.64 -12.89
N ASN A 90 7.26 -11.85 -12.99
CA ASN A 90 7.60 -10.79 -12.05
C ASN A 90 6.54 -9.67 -12.10
N TYR A 91 5.53 -9.75 -11.25
CA TYR A 91 4.44 -8.76 -11.14
C TYR A 91 4.86 -7.44 -10.47
N THR A 92 6.13 -7.31 -10.03
CA THR A 92 6.59 -6.10 -9.33
C THR A 92 6.97 -4.97 -10.28
N GLN A 93 7.28 -5.27 -11.54
CA GLN A 93 7.62 -4.25 -12.53
C GLN A 93 6.44 -4.02 -13.47
N MET A 94 5.70 -2.94 -13.23
CA MET A 94 4.76 -2.43 -14.22
C MET A 94 5.52 -1.73 -15.34
N ILE A 95 5.19 -2.09 -16.58
CA ILE A 95 5.77 -1.52 -17.79
C ILE A 95 4.69 -0.68 -18.47
N SER A 96 4.94 0.62 -18.61
CA SER A 96 4.01 1.52 -19.32
C SER A 96 4.08 1.27 -20.82
N CYS A 97 2.91 1.27 -21.47
CA CYS A 97 2.85 1.19 -22.92
C CYS A 97 3.31 2.51 -23.56
N THR A 98 4.16 2.42 -24.59
CA THR A 98 4.68 3.59 -25.30
C THR A 98 3.71 4.09 -26.38
N ASN A 99 3.82 5.37 -26.73
CA ASN A 99 3.15 5.98 -27.87
C ASN A 99 4.20 6.32 -28.96
N PRO A 100 3.94 6.04 -30.26
CA PRO A 100 2.70 5.51 -30.82
C PRO A 100 2.50 4.02 -30.52
N ARG A 101 1.23 3.62 -30.41
CA ARG A 101 0.81 2.25 -30.10
C ARG A 101 1.05 1.33 -31.32
N PRO A 102 1.49 0.08 -31.13
CA PRO A 102 1.82 -0.80 -32.24
C PRO A 102 0.57 -1.19 -33.04
N SER A 103 0.65 -1.13 -34.37
CA SER A 103 -0.44 -1.53 -35.27
C SER A 103 -0.43 -3.04 -35.59
N LEU A 104 0.77 -3.63 -35.66
CA LEU A 104 1.02 -5.04 -35.94
C LEU A 104 1.71 -5.69 -34.75
N CYS A 105 1.25 -6.88 -34.39
CA CYS A 105 1.81 -7.67 -33.29
C CYS A 105 2.27 -9.01 -33.80
N ASP A 106 3.39 -9.50 -33.27
CA ASP A 106 3.82 -10.86 -33.50
C ASP A 106 2.92 -11.86 -32.75
N ASN A 107 3.10 -13.14 -33.09
CA ASN A 107 2.41 -14.26 -32.45
C ASN A 107 3.22 -14.85 -31.29
N SER A 108 4.13 -14.08 -30.68
CA SER A 108 4.83 -14.57 -29.49
C SER A 108 3.82 -14.84 -28.37
N LEU A 109 4.01 -15.92 -27.63
CA LEU A 109 3.15 -16.29 -26.50
C LEU A 109 3.92 -16.03 -25.21
N LYS A 110 3.65 -14.88 -24.60
CA LYS A 110 4.13 -14.51 -23.28
C LYS A 110 2.93 -13.97 -22.50
N SER A 111 2.41 -14.78 -21.58
CA SER A 111 1.28 -14.38 -20.75
C SER A 111 1.57 -13.05 -20.07
N ILE A 112 0.71 -12.07 -20.28
CA ILE A 112 0.84 -10.74 -19.68
C ILE A 112 -0.52 -10.25 -19.20
N CYS A 113 -0.51 -9.49 -18.13
CA CYS A 113 -1.69 -8.83 -17.62
C CYS A 113 -1.60 -7.33 -17.89
N GLY A 114 -2.55 -6.81 -18.66
CA GLY A 114 -2.70 -5.37 -18.91
C GLY A 114 -3.56 -4.72 -17.83
N LEU A 115 -3.18 -3.52 -17.42
CA LEU A 115 -3.93 -2.69 -16.50
C LEU A 115 -4.60 -1.55 -17.27
N PHE A 116 -5.90 -1.36 -17.01
CA PHE A 116 -6.62 -0.23 -17.57
C PHE A 116 -6.09 1.10 -17.03
N ASP A 117 -6.21 2.15 -17.84
CA ASP A 117 -5.93 3.50 -17.39
C ASP A 117 -6.85 3.91 -16.22
N SER A 118 -6.31 4.73 -15.32
CA SER A 118 -6.99 5.44 -14.22
C SER A 118 -8.28 6.17 -14.64
N THR A 119 -8.42 6.52 -15.92
CA THR A 119 -9.63 7.13 -16.48
C THR A 119 -10.79 6.14 -16.63
N THR A 120 -10.51 4.84 -16.64
CA THR A 120 -11.51 3.77 -16.66
C THR A 120 -11.99 3.52 -15.24
N LYS A 121 -13.30 3.71 -14.98
CA LYS A 121 -13.91 3.40 -13.67
C LYS A 121 -13.92 1.89 -13.43
N CYS A 122 -12.81 1.35 -12.94
CA CYS A 122 -12.68 -0.04 -12.51
C CYS A 122 -12.05 -0.08 -11.11
N CYS A 123 -12.33 -1.14 -10.34
CA CYS A 123 -11.71 -1.37 -9.04
C CYS A 123 -11.20 -2.82 -8.94
N GLY A 124 -10.01 -3.01 -8.38
CA GLY A 124 -9.46 -4.34 -8.10
C GLY A 124 -9.19 -5.19 -9.34
N GLN A 125 -9.58 -6.47 -9.31
CA GLN A 125 -9.38 -7.40 -10.43
C GLN A 125 -10.13 -7.00 -11.71
N ASN A 126 -11.18 -6.18 -11.61
CA ASN A 126 -11.90 -5.66 -12.77
C ASN A 126 -11.07 -4.66 -13.59
N CYS A 127 -9.92 -4.20 -13.06
CA CYS A 127 -8.99 -3.34 -13.77
C CYS A 127 -7.94 -4.09 -14.60
N LEU A 128 -8.05 -5.41 -14.69
CA LEU A 128 -7.05 -6.26 -15.28
C LEU A 128 -7.62 -6.99 -16.48
N GLN A 129 -6.82 -7.14 -17.53
CA GLN A 129 -7.17 -7.94 -18.69
C GLN A 129 -6.00 -8.82 -19.11
N GLN A 130 -6.27 -10.10 -19.31
CA GLN A 130 -5.27 -11.06 -19.76
C GLN A 130 -5.01 -10.90 -21.26
N PHE A 131 -3.73 -10.87 -21.66
CA PHE A 131 -3.30 -10.89 -23.04
C PHE A 131 -2.24 -11.97 -23.26
N SER A 132 -2.08 -12.39 -24.53
CA SER A 132 -1.11 -13.42 -24.92
C SER A 132 0.29 -12.88 -25.18
N ASN A 133 0.46 -11.56 -25.36
CA ASN A 133 1.76 -10.88 -25.39
C ASN A 133 1.65 -9.36 -25.22
N GLN A 134 2.79 -8.74 -24.88
CA GLN A 134 2.93 -7.31 -24.62
C GLN A 134 2.41 -6.40 -25.73
N CYS A 135 2.60 -6.79 -27.00
CA CYS A 135 2.15 -5.99 -28.12
C CYS A 135 0.63 -5.93 -28.15
N LEU A 136 -0.05 -7.06 -27.94
CA LEU A 136 -1.51 -7.13 -27.94
C LEU A 136 -2.14 -6.32 -26.79
N ALA A 137 -1.53 -6.32 -25.60
CA ALA A 137 -1.96 -5.41 -24.54
C ALA A 137 -1.76 -3.95 -24.92
N CYS A 138 -0.55 -3.58 -25.33
CA CYS A 138 -0.28 -2.19 -25.65
C CYS A 138 -0.98 -1.70 -26.92
N ARG A 139 -1.42 -2.57 -27.83
CA ARG A 139 -2.28 -2.19 -28.96
C ARG A 139 -3.69 -1.80 -28.51
N ASN A 140 -4.18 -2.33 -27.39
CA ASN A 140 -5.45 -1.93 -26.80
C ASN A 140 -5.30 -0.55 -26.16
N SER A 141 -6.02 0.44 -26.69
CA SER A 141 -5.95 1.84 -26.22
C SER A 141 -6.41 2.03 -24.77
N SER A 142 -7.21 1.11 -24.24
CA SER A 142 -7.68 1.18 -22.86
C SER A 142 -6.63 0.72 -21.84
N ILE A 143 -5.57 0.03 -22.29
CA ILE A 143 -4.50 -0.47 -21.42
C ILE A 143 -3.39 0.58 -21.29
N HIS A 144 -3.11 1.02 -20.06
CA HIS A 144 -2.06 1.99 -19.77
C HIS A 144 -0.70 1.32 -19.57
N SER A 145 -0.67 0.26 -18.78
CA SER A 145 0.54 -0.49 -18.41
C SER A 145 0.27 -1.99 -18.40
N TYR A 146 1.33 -2.80 -18.31
CA TYR A 146 1.22 -4.25 -18.17
C TYR A 146 2.32 -4.82 -17.28
N PHE A 147 2.15 -6.05 -16.84
CA PHE A 147 3.22 -6.87 -16.24
C PHE A 147 3.21 -8.28 -16.86
N PHE A 148 4.33 -9.00 -16.76
CA PHE A 148 4.43 -10.38 -17.22
C PHE A 148 3.83 -11.35 -16.21
N GLY A 149 3.03 -12.31 -16.67
CA GLY A 149 2.31 -13.28 -15.84
C GLY A 149 0.80 -13.27 -16.06
N ASN A 150 0.06 -13.99 -15.21
CA ASN A 150 -1.40 -14.02 -15.28
C ASN A 150 -2.01 -12.90 -14.42
N CYS A 151 -3.18 -12.40 -14.80
CA CYS A 151 -3.90 -11.41 -14.00
C CYS A 151 -4.34 -11.94 -12.63
N SER A 152 -4.53 -13.25 -12.49
CA SER A 152 -4.79 -13.90 -11.19
C SER A 152 -3.63 -13.75 -10.21
N ASP A 153 -2.42 -13.58 -10.74
CA ASP A 153 -1.20 -13.45 -9.95
C ASP A 153 -1.02 -12.01 -9.44
N TYR A 154 -1.82 -11.07 -9.95
CA TYR A 154 -1.88 -9.72 -9.42
C TYR A 154 -2.41 -9.75 -7.99
N LYS A 155 -1.48 -9.65 -7.05
CA LYS A 155 -1.80 -9.23 -5.70
C LYS A 155 -1.74 -7.72 -5.72
N PRO A 156 -2.86 -7.00 -5.48
CA PRO A 156 -2.80 -5.56 -5.26
C PRO A 156 -1.67 -5.33 -4.26
N GLN A 157 -0.65 -4.55 -4.65
CA GLN A 157 0.41 -4.25 -3.70
C GLN A 157 -0.27 -3.69 -2.47
N THR A 158 -0.13 -4.38 -1.33
CA THR A 158 -0.59 -3.82 -0.07
C THR A 158 0.16 -2.52 0.06
N PRO A 159 -0.54 -1.38 0.04
CA PRO A 159 0.11 -0.12 -0.22
C PRO A 159 1.11 0.09 0.92
N THR A 160 2.40 0.02 0.59
CA THR A 160 3.43 -0.15 1.62
C THR A 160 3.90 1.23 2.03
N VAL A 161 3.78 1.54 3.32
CA VAL A 161 4.34 2.76 3.89
C VAL A 161 5.84 2.54 4.06
N ILE A 162 6.65 3.32 3.35
CA ILE A 162 8.11 3.23 3.32
C ILE A 162 8.67 4.27 4.30
N GLN A 163 9.38 3.82 5.33
CA GLN A 163 9.99 4.71 6.32
C GLN A 163 11.16 5.49 5.71
N CYS A 164 11.24 6.78 6.00
CA CYS A 164 12.38 7.61 5.59
C CYS A 164 13.61 7.28 6.44
N ASN A 165 14.74 6.99 5.79
CA ASN A 165 16.00 6.79 6.48
C ASN A 165 16.80 8.10 6.51
N ILE A 166 16.86 8.72 7.70
CA ILE A 166 17.47 10.04 7.93
C ILE A 166 18.98 10.05 7.60
N GLN A 167 19.66 8.89 7.57
CA GLN A 167 21.11 8.82 7.38
C GLN A 167 21.55 8.82 5.90
N SER A 168 20.67 8.53 4.93
CA SER A 168 21.11 8.13 3.59
C SER A 168 20.87 9.14 2.46
N GLN A 169 20.16 10.26 2.68
CA GLN A 169 19.75 11.11 1.56
C GLN A 169 20.03 12.59 1.88
N LYS A 170 21.12 13.13 1.33
CA LYS A 170 21.33 14.60 1.26
C LYS A 170 21.17 15.18 -0.15
N ASN A 171 21.14 14.33 -1.18
CA ASN A 171 21.04 14.75 -2.56
C ASN A 171 20.01 13.87 -3.28
N CYS A 172 18.85 14.45 -3.60
CA CYS A 172 17.88 13.81 -4.49
C CYS A 172 18.26 14.10 -5.94
N GLU A 173 18.64 13.08 -6.71
CA GLU A 173 18.70 13.22 -8.17
C GLU A 173 17.26 13.26 -8.72
N LEU A 174 16.86 14.40 -9.29
CA LEU A 174 15.50 14.71 -9.80
C LEU A 174 15.03 13.86 -11.00
N LYS A 175 15.60 12.68 -11.23
CA LYS A 175 15.37 11.91 -12.47
C LYS A 175 14.10 11.06 -12.45
N GLU A 176 13.53 10.78 -11.28
CA GLU A 176 12.38 9.88 -11.15
C GLU A 176 11.09 10.68 -10.90
N GLN A 177 10.24 10.87 -11.91
CA GLN A 177 8.91 11.50 -11.75
C GLN A 177 7.88 10.43 -11.33
N ILE A 178 7.73 10.24 -10.03
CA ILE A 178 6.75 9.32 -9.45
C ILE A 178 6.07 10.05 -8.30
N THR A 179 4.77 10.27 -8.42
CA THR A 179 3.97 10.86 -7.34
C THR A 179 4.01 9.95 -6.11
N VAL A 180 4.36 10.55 -4.97
CA VAL A 180 4.33 9.89 -3.67
C VAL A 180 3.59 10.76 -2.66
N CYS A 181 3.12 10.14 -1.59
CA CYS A 181 2.45 10.81 -0.49
C CYS A 181 3.26 10.61 0.79
N GLY A 182 3.86 11.68 1.32
CA GLY A 182 4.58 11.65 2.59
C GLY A 182 3.64 11.76 3.79
N PHE A 183 3.99 11.04 4.85
CA PHE A 183 3.33 11.07 6.15
C PHE A 183 4.08 12.04 7.04
N LEU A 184 3.38 13.06 7.53
CA LEU A 184 3.99 13.94 8.51
C LEU A 184 4.14 13.20 9.84
N ASP A 185 5.10 13.64 10.64
CA ASP A 185 5.26 13.23 12.04
C ASP A 185 3.96 13.40 12.82
N GLU A 186 3.76 12.58 13.85
CA GLU A 186 2.58 12.60 14.72
C GLU A 186 2.42 13.95 15.46
N THR A 187 3.50 14.73 15.57
CA THR A 187 3.46 16.09 16.12
C THR A 187 2.92 17.13 15.14
N ALA A 188 2.78 16.80 13.86
CA ALA A 188 2.26 17.71 12.86
C ALA A 188 0.74 17.91 13.03
N ILE A 189 0.34 19.17 13.09
CA ILE A 189 -1.08 19.54 13.17
C ILE A 189 -1.63 19.57 11.74
N CYS A 190 -2.57 18.68 11.43
CA CYS A 190 -3.27 18.66 10.15
C CYS A 190 -4.76 18.42 10.34
N GLN A 191 -5.54 18.74 9.31
CA GLN A 191 -7.00 18.63 9.36
C GLN A 191 -7.47 17.18 9.56
N ASN A 192 -7.06 16.26 8.68
CA ASN A 192 -7.49 14.86 8.76
C ASN A 192 -6.28 13.97 9.00
N PRO A 193 -6.14 13.31 10.17
CA PRO A 193 -5.11 12.30 10.36
C PRO A 193 -5.39 11.06 9.49
N PRO A 194 -4.34 10.42 8.94
CA PRO A 194 -2.93 10.81 9.01
C PRO A 194 -2.65 12.07 8.19
N CYS A 195 -1.68 12.86 8.65
CA CYS A 195 -1.25 14.06 7.95
C CYS A 195 -0.48 13.68 6.70
N LEU A 196 -1.02 14.03 5.54
CA LEU A 196 -0.52 13.62 4.23
C LEU A 196 -0.07 14.83 3.41
N GLN A 197 1.07 14.71 2.73
CA GLN A 197 1.59 15.74 1.83
C GLN A 197 2.08 15.11 0.51
N PRO A 198 1.68 15.63 -0.66
CA PRO A 198 2.12 15.10 -1.94
C PRO A 198 3.54 15.54 -2.30
N PHE A 199 4.25 14.69 -3.04
CA PHE A 199 5.59 14.93 -3.58
C PHE A 199 5.73 14.30 -4.97
N ASP A 200 6.68 14.80 -5.78
CA ASP A 200 6.84 14.38 -7.18
C ASP A 200 7.89 13.28 -7.39
N ASN A 201 8.59 12.89 -6.31
CA ASN A 201 9.51 11.77 -6.31
C ASN A 201 9.67 11.15 -4.91
N LYS A 202 10.24 9.94 -4.85
CA LYS A 202 10.44 9.17 -3.61
C LYS A 202 11.44 9.79 -2.62
N CYS A 203 12.28 10.71 -3.07
CA CYS A 203 13.38 11.25 -2.27
C CYS A 203 12.99 12.54 -1.53
N GLU A 204 12.22 13.41 -2.18
CA GLU A 204 11.69 14.65 -1.61
C GLU A 204 11.03 14.52 -0.23
N PRO A 205 10.11 13.56 0.03
CA PRO A 205 9.51 13.42 1.35
C PRO A 205 10.58 13.23 2.42
N CYS A 206 11.59 12.40 2.15
CA CYS A 206 12.64 12.09 3.12
C CYS A 206 13.70 13.19 3.30
N GLN A 207 13.64 14.28 2.52
CA GLN A 207 14.41 15.50 2.79
C GLN A 207 13.73 16.42 3.80
N GLN A 208 12.42 16.25 4.01
CA GLN A 208 11.67 17.08 4.94
C GLN A 208 11.75 16.50 6.35
N SER A 209 12.18 17.32 7.31
CA SER A 209 12.37 16.89 8.71
C SER A 209 11.08 16.50 9.41
N ASN A 210 9.93 16.96 8.91
CA ASN A 210 8.61 16.68 9.44
C ASN A 210 7.92 15.50 8.75
N ILE A 211 8.60 14.76 7.85
CA ILE A 211 8.05 13.58 7.18
C ILE A 211 8.77 12.33 7.71
N THR A 212 8.00 11.37 8.22
CA THR A 212 8.54 10.14 8.82
C THR A 212 8.59 8.98 7.81
N SER A 213 7.65 8.98 6.87
CA SER A 213 7.50 7.92 5.88
C SER A 213 6.78 8.41 4.63
N TYR A 214 6.68 7.60 3.58
CA TYR A 214 5.91 7.91 2.39
C TYR A 214 5.25 6.68 1.78
N PHE A 215 4.24 6.92 0.94
CA PHE A 215 3.50 5.94 0.16
C PHE A 215 3.69 6.24 -1.34
N VAL A 216 3.89 5.23 -2.17
CA VAL A 216 4.02 5.42 -3.63
C VAL A 216 2.63 5.48 -4.28
N GLY A 217 2.24 6.68 -4.71
CA GLY A 217 0.91 7.03 -5.18
C GLY A 217 0.47 8.39 -4.63
N ASP A 218 -0.65 8.91 -5.09
CA ASP A 218 -1.18 10.17 -4.59
C ASP A 218 -1.86 10.01 -3.21
N CYS A 219 -1.95 11.11 -2.46
CA CYS A 219 -2.51 11.08 -1.11
C CYS A 219 -4.00 10.72 -1.06
N ASN A 220 -4.78 11.05 -2.09
CA ASN A 220 -6.19 10.67 -2.15
C ASN A 220 -6.34 9.16 -2.40
N GLN A 221 -5.45 8.56 -3.19
CA GLN A 221 -5.39 7.13 -3.38
C GLN A 221 -5.14 6.42 -2.04
N TYR A 222 -4.18 6.91 -1.24
CA TYR A 222 -3.95 6.38 0.11
C TYR A 222 -5.22 6.50 0.98
N GLN A 223 -5.83 7.69 1.03
CA GLN A 223 -7.06 7.90 1.79
C GLN A 223 -8.17 6.93 1.36
N LYS A 224 -8.40 6.73 0.06
CA LYS A 224 -9.43 5.78 -0.42
C LYS A 224 -9.13 4.33 -0.04
N LEU A 225 -7.85 3.93 -0.05
CA LEU A 225 -7.44 2.55 0.20
C LEU A 225 -7.50 2.17 1.69
N PHE A 226 -7.21 3.11 2.58
CA PHE A 226 -7.09 2.84 4.02
C PHE A 226 -8.15 3.53 4.88
N PHE A 227 -8.78 4.58 4.36
CA PHE A 227 -9.85 5.34 5.00
C PHE A 227 -11.12 5.20 4.17
N ASN A 228 -11.61 3.97 4.07
CA ASN A 228 -12.95 3.73 3.55
C ASN A 228 -13.98 4.31 4.53
N ALA A 229 -14.78 5.28 4.07
CA ALA A 229 -15.85 5.91 4.83
C ALA A 229 -16.87 4.89 5.41
N GLU A 230 -16.95 3.69 4.84
CA GLU A 230 -17.85 2.62 5.30
C GLU A 230 -17.37 1.90 6.57
N GLN A 231 -16.08 1.92 6.91
CA GLN A 231 -15.58 1.34 8.16
C GLN A 231 -15.66 2.29 9.37
N GLN A 232 -16.15 3.52 9.17
CA GLN A 232 -16.51 4.48 10.24
C GLN A 232 -18.03 4.69 10.38
N VAL A 233 -18.86 3.78 9.85
CA VAL A 233 -20.33 3.88 9.98
C VAL A 233 -20.82 3.65 11.41
N ASN A 234 -19.97 3.18 12.32
CA ASN A 234 -20.26 3.26 13.75
C ASN A 234 -19.49 4.40 14.40
N SER A 235 -20.19 5.54 14.49
CA SER A 235 -20.01 6.60 15.49
C SER A 235 -18.75 7.46 15.34
N PHE A 236 -18.88 8.63 14.68
CA PHE A 236 -18.93 9.94 15.35
C PHE A 236 -18.39 11.13 14.50
N VAL A 237 -17.75 10.89 13.35
CA VAL A 237 -16.93 11.96 12.69
C VAL A 237 -17.59 12.61 11.46
N ALA A 238 -18.80 12.22 11.07
CA ALA A 238 -19.38 12.64 9.78
C ALA A 238 -19.71 14.15 9.64
N ASN A 239 -19.59 14.97 10.69
CA ASN A 239 -19.97 16.40 10.67
C ASN A 239 -18.95 17.34 11.33
N TYR A 240 -17.66 16.98 11.38
CA TYR A 240 -16.64 17.89 11.88
C TYR A 240 -16.42 19.08 10.93
N GLN A 241 -16.41 20.31 11.47
CA GLN A 241 -16.20 21.56 10.74
C GLN A 241 -15.16 22.42 11.45
N TYR A 242 -14.24 23.01 10.68
CA TYR A 242 -13.23 23.92 11.24
C TYR A 242 -13.78 25.31 11.47
N CYS A 243 -13.30 25.94 12.54
CA CYS A 243 -13.49 27.36 12.74
C CYS A 243 -12.61 28.17 11.78
N GLN A 244 -13.16 29.21 11.17
CA GLN A 244 -12.42 30.11 10.31
C GLN A 244 -11.30 30.85 11.07
N ALA A 245 -10.26 31.27 10.35
CA ALA A 245 -9.17 32.05 10.93
C ALA A 245 -9.67 33.38 11.53
N GLN A 246 -10.60 34.05 10.84
CA GLN A 246 -11.35 35.19 11.38
C GLN A 246 -12.51 34.68 12.24
N ARG A 247 -12.44 35.01 13.54
CA ARG A 247 -13.38 34.52 14.55
C ARG A 247 -14.59 35.45 14.65
N PRO A 248 -15.83 34.92 14.72
CA PRO A 248 -17.02 35.74 14.87
C PRO A 248 -16.94 36.54 16.19
N GLN A 249 -17.31 37.81 16.13
CA GLN A 249 -17.38 38.67 17.33
C GLN A 249 -18.77 38.64 17.99
N GLN A 250 -19.78 38.26 17.21
CA GLN A 250 -21.17 38.16 17.64
C GLN A 250 -21.76 36.89 17.03
N CYS A 251 -22.57 36.20 17.83
CA CYS A 251 -23.27 34.98 17.45
C CYS A 251 -24.77 35.18 17.65
N ASP A 252 -25.57 34.52 16.83
CA ASP A 252 -27.01 34.42 17.09
C ASP A 252 -27.28 33.59 18.35
N GLN A 253 -28.51 33.67 18.84
CA GLN A 253 -28.98 32.89 19.99
C GLN A 253 -29.68 31.59 19.57
N GLU A 254 -29.42 31.11 18.35
CA GLU A 254 -29.96 29.82 17.93
C GLU A 254 -29.26 28.71 18.71
N TYR A 255 -30.02 27.79 19.29
CA TYR A 255 -29.46 26.69 20.08
C TYR A 255 -29.34 25.43 19.20
N ILE A 256 -28.10 25.06 18.90
CA ILE A 256 -27.71 23.85 18.16
C ILE A 256 -26.55 23.24 18.93
N GLN A 257 -26.83 22.37 19.90
CA GLN A 257 -25.80 21.79 20.76
C GLN A 257 -24.60 21.32 19.93
N THR A 258 -23.43 21.85 20.27
CA THR A 258 -22.22 21.72 19.47
C THR A 258 -21.08 21.34 20.39
N CYS A 259 -20.26 20.39 19.96
CA CYS A 259 -19.03 20.08 20.64
C CYS A 259 -17.85 20.72 19.91
N GLY A 260 -17.16 21.64 20.57
CA GLY A 260 -15.92 22.22 20.09
C GLY A 260 -14.70 21.41 20.55
N VAL A 261 -13.71 21.29 19.69
CA VAL A 261 -12.45 20.56 19.93
C VAL A 261 -11.30 21.56 20.05
N LEU A 262 -10.51 21.43 21.12
CA LEU A 262 -9.37 22.31 21.43
C LEU A 262 -8.21 22.10 20.45
N LYS A 263 -7.55 23.19 20.04
CA LYS A 263 -6.37 23.22 19.15
C LYS A 263 -5.15 22.47 19.67
N SER A 264 -5.03 22.34 20.98
CA SER A 264 -3.87 21.71 21.60
C SER A 264 -4.35 20.97 22.83
N CYS A 265 -4.49 19.67 22.67
CA CYS A 265 -4.88 18.80 23.76
C CYS A 265 -4.21 17.44 23.61
N ASN A 266 -3.50 17.04 24.64
CA ASN A 266 -2.90 15.71 24.75
C ASN A 266 -3.70 14.91 25.76
N GLY A 267 -4.53 13.98 25.29
CA GLY A 267 -5.30 13.05 26.13
C GLY A 267 -6.81 13.20 25.98
N SER A 268 -7.56 12.73 26.99
CA SER A 268 -9.00 12.86 27.06
C SER A 268 -9.42 14.22 27.62
N GLY A 269 -10.61 14.70 27.21
CA GLY A 269 -11.13 16.01 27.65
C GLY A 269 -10.76 17.18 26.76
N CYS A 270 -10.48 16.93 25.48
CA CYS A 270 -10.21 17.96 24.47
C CYS A 270 -11.47 18.66 23.94
N GLU A 271 -12.62 18.22 24.43
CA GLU A 271 -13.93 18.59 23.93
C GLU A 271 -14.63 19.52 24.93
N ARG A 272 -15.34 20.51 24.41
CA ARG A 272 -16.14 21.47 25.19
C ARG A 272 -17.49 21.63 24.52
N THR A 273 -18.56 21.54 25.31
CA THR A 273 -19.91 21.76 24.80
C THR A 273 -20.19 23.26 24.68
N TYR A 274 -20.79 23.66 23.57
CA TYR A 274 -21.23 25.01 23.25
C TYR A 274 -22.68 24.99 22.78
N ASP A 275 -23.36 26.12 22.93
CA ASP A 275 -24.76 26.27 22.55
C ASP A 275 -24.98 26.15 21.04
N ASN A 276 -24.01 26.59 20.23
CA ASN A 276 -24.04 26.52 18.77
C ASN A 276 -22.63 26.59 18.13
N PRO A 277 -22.51 26.32 16.82
CA PRO A 277 -21.25 26.43 16.07
C PRO A 277 -20.53 27.76 16.19
N CYS A 278 -21.28 28.86 16.17
CA CYS A 278 -20.71 30.20 16.26
C CYS A 278 -20.06 30.40 17.63
N ASN A 279 -20.75 30.03 18.72
CA ASN A 279 -20.24 30.11 20.09
C ASN A 279 -18.98 29.24 20.27
N ALA A 280 -18.94 28.05 19.67
CA ALA A 280 -17.75 27.21 19.66
C ALA A 280 -16.58 27.93 18.97
N CYS A 281 -16.83 28.50 17.78
CA CYS A 281 -15.80 29.19 17.01
C CYS A 281 -15.41 30.56 17.52
N GLN A 282 -16.23 31.22 18.34
CA GLN A 282 -15.86 32.46 19.02
C GLN A 282 -14.71 32.22 20.01
N ASN A 283 -14.59 31.00 20.56
CA ASN A 283 -13.50 30.63 21.44
C ASN A 283 -12.20 30.38 20.62
N ILE A 284 -11.15 31.15 20.92
CA ILE A 284 -9.87 31.09 20.22
C ILE A 284 -9.09 29.79 20.43
N GLU A 285 -9.40 29.04 21.50
CA GLU A 285 -8.77 27.76 21.83
C GLU A 285 -9.38 26.61 21.04
N ILE A 286 -10.56 26.81 20.43
CA ILE A 286 -11.27 25.81 19.64
C ILE A 286 -10.77 25.82 18.19
N GLU A 287 -10.40 24.64 17.67
CA GLU A 287 -9.94 24.42 16.30
C GLU A 287 -11.12 24.21 15.34
N GLY A 288 -12.06 23.39 15.77
CA GLY A 288 -13.25 23.03 15.02
C GLY A 288 -14.30 22.45 15.95
N TYR A 289 -15.41 22.03 15.38
CA TYR A 289 -16.56 21.55 16.11
C TYR A 289 -17.33 20.51 15.32
N TYR A 290 -18.23 19.81 15.97
CA TYR A 290 -19.28 19.04 15.32
C TYR A 290 -20.59 19.24 16.07
N THR A 291 -21.71 19.11 15.37
CA THR A 291 -23.04 19.21 15.99
C THR A 291 -23.33 17.96 16.82
N GLY A 292 -23.78 18.14 18.05
CA GLY A 292 -24.10 17.07 18.99
C GLY A 292 -23.43 17.25 20.36
N GLU A 293 -23.62 16.26 21.22
CA GLU A 293 -22.99 16.22 22.55
C GLU A 293 -21.50 15.83 22.45
N CYS A 294 -20.66 16.39 23.32
CA CYS A 294 -19.29 15.90 23.47
C CYS A 294 -19.28 14.49 24.07
N VAL A 295 -18.45 13.60 23.53
CA VAL A 295 -18.36 12.21 24.02
C VAL A 295 -17.39 12.20 25.17
N ASN A 296 -17.89 12.53 26.36
CA ASN A 296 -17.14 12.32 27.58
C ASN A 296 -17.09 10.82 27.87
N ASN A 297 -16.01 10.16 27.43
CA ASN A 297 -15.72 8.75 27.71
C ASN A 297 -15.59 8.40 29.22
N TYR A 298 -15.81 9.35 30.13
CA TYR A 298 -15.71 9.18 31.58
C TYR A 298 -17.00 8.69 32.27
N VAL A 299 -18.15 8.71 31.60
CA VAL A 299 -19.44 8.40 32.24
C VAL A 299 -19.61 6.93 32.69
N PRO A 300 -19.06 5.88 32.02
CA PRO A 300 -19.35 4.50 32.45
C PRO A 300 -18.60 4.08 33.73
N LEU A 301 -17.50 4.74 34.12
CA LEU A 301 -16.72 4.32 35.29
C LEU A 301 -17.38 4.72 36.62
N ILE A 302 -18.07 5.85 36.68
CA ILE A 302 -18.68 6.33 37.93
C ILE A 302 -19.93 5.52 38.30
N SER A 303 -20.68 5.02 37.29
CA SER A 303 -21.86 4.18 37.53
C SER A 303 -21.51 2.83 38.18
N MET A 304 -20.32 2.28 37.92
CA MET A 304 -19.89 1.02 38.53
C MET A 304 -19.54 1.18 40.03
N PHE A 305 -19.04 2.33 40.46
CA PHE A 305 -18.69 2.57 41.87
C PHE A 305 -19.91 2.82 42.77
N ILE A 306 -21.00 3.38 42.24
CA ILE A 306 -22.24 3.62 43.02
C ILE A 306 -22.96 2.29 43.33
N ILE A 307 -22.89 1.30 42.44
CA ILE A 307 -23.52 -0.01 42.67
C ILE A 307 -22.77 -0.80 43.76
N ILE A 308 -21.44 -0.67 43.86
CA ILE A 308 -20.65 -1.38 44.90
C ILE A 308 -20.91 -0.79 46.29
N LEU A 309 -21.15 0.52 46.41
CA LEU A 309 -21.45 1.18 47.68
C LEU A 309 -22.89 0.97 48.18
N LEU A 310 -23.81 0.51 47.32
CA LEU A 310 -25.19 0.19 47.70
C LEU A 310 -25.40 -1.31 48.04
N ILE A 311 -24.35 -2.13 47.93
CA ILE A 311 -24.38 -3.58 48.24
C ILE A 311 -23.68 -3.91 49.58
N GLN A 312 -23.19 -2.90 50.31
CA GLN A 312 -22.71 -3.02 51.69
C GLN A 312 -23.72 -2.43 52.68
#